data_AF-A0A956QDK7-F1
#
_entry.id   AF-A0A956QDK7-F1
#
_cell.length_a   1.000
_cell.length_b   1.000
_cell.length_c   1.000
_cell.angle_alpha   90.00
_cell.angle_beta   90.00
_cell.angle_gamma   90.00
#
_symmetry.space_group_name_H-M   'P 1'
#
loop_
_entity.id
_entity.type
_entity.pdbx_description
1 polymer ?
#
loop_
_entity_poly.entity_id
_entity_poly.type
_entity_poly.pdbx_seq_one_letter_code
_entity_poly.pdbx_strand_id
1 'polypeptide(L)'
;MARNKPEEMQESLQVLRIGDLYEPFAPWKRNEKGRQIYIKLTRGEEDVCYLFVGTHYGLKAEVQQGLMRLVNEGWSVEGELQLSFDGRAEPGTDPYVYQDPLSLELGRALLPVADPQHGCPLMGKLESVREEVARELGIVTPPIRVLDNLQLDPNQYIVRIKDAPAASGEVFLDRLMALGGHEQLDRLEGWATTDPVHRMRAKWIEPELRDQAEQSGCLVLGPLAVLMTHLKSIVAAACPELLGLQETHELITRLAPTHPVVVEDFLADRRNLRLIRQVLRNLLSERVPVRDLVTILETAGDMLDRLERVDLVTEFCRGALSRQICNTYLNQDGVLRGLALGPATEKLLTDSIQTTDRGPVLSLTKDTAEDLVVAVRKQLEEHGSPPVLFTDPPTRLFVRKILARSVPGLGVLATTEIAPGVKVEVAGQVELEGAPSAERAAATDKPEAQKKEGVFGFLNR
;
A
#
# COMPACT_ATOMS: atom_id res chain seq x y z
N MET A 1 19.69 28.46 11.21
CA MET A 1 19.11 29.14 12.38
C MET A 1 18.10 28.18 13.01
N ALA A 2 18.47 27.57 14.13
CA ALA A 2 17.63 26.67 14.89
C ALA A 2 16.55 27.47 15.65
N ARG A 3 15.29 27.13 15.45
CA ARG A 3 14.18 27.56 16.31
C ARG A 3 13.21 26.39 16.47
N ASN A 4 13.23 25.85 17.69
CA ASN A 4 12.20 25.05 18.35
C ASN A 4 11.73 23.79 17.62
N LYS A 5 12.55 22.74 17.65
CA LYS A 5 12.01 21.39 17.86
C LYS A 5 11.57 21.31 19.33
N PRO A 6 10.33 20.94 19.66
CA PRO A 6 10.07 20.36 20.96
C PRO A 6 10.87 19.05 21.01
N GLU A 7 11.78 18.93 21.98
CA GLU A 7 12.30 17.62 22.36
C GLU A 7 11.09 16.80 22.84
N GLU A 8 10.79 15.70 22.17
CA GLU A 8 9.85 14.70 22.68
C GLU A 8 10.45 14.07 23.94
N MET A 9 10.22 14.70 25.09
CA MET A 9 10.34 14.02 26.37
C MET A 9 9.18 13.04 26.49
N GLN A 10 9.46 11.76 26.20
CA GLN A 10 8.66 10.63 26.67
C GLN A 10 8.76 10.53 28.20
N GLU A 11 8.21 11.49 28.93
CA GLU A 11 7.92 11.33 30.35
C GLU A 11 6.43 11.09 30.51
N SER A 12 6.07 9.98 31.16
CA SER A 12 4.69 9.69 31.53
C SER A 12 4.17 10.79 32.45
N LEU A 13 3.36 11.70 31.91
CA LEU A 13 2.77 12.81 32.65
C LEU A 13 1.77 12.28 33.69
N GLN A 14 2.17 12.25 34.97
CA GLN A 14 1.23 12.00 36.07
C GLN A 14 0.49 13.30 36.41
N VAL A 15 -0.82 13.34 36.14
CA VAL A 15 -1.67 14.48 36.49
C VAL A 15 -2.46 14.17 37.75
N LEU A 16 -2.19 14.90 38.83
CA LEU A 16 -2.91 14.77 40.10
C LEU A 16 -4.15 15.68 40.12
N ARG A 17 -5.24 15.19 40.72
CA ARG A 17 -6.49 15.94 40.94
C ARG A 17 -6.89 15.86 42.41
N ILE A 18 -7.27 16.99 43.02
CA ILE A 18 -7.71 17.04 44.41
C ILE A 18 -9.26 17.10 44.44
N GLY A 19 -9.88 15.98 44.85
CA GLY A 19 -11.33 15.85 45.10
C GLY A 19 -12.22 15.69 43.86
N ASP A 20 -13.52 15.45 44.09
CA ASP A 20 -14.59 15.35 43.07
C ASP A 20 -15.11 16.73 42.59
N LEU A 21 -14.42 17.81 42.96
CA LEU A 21 -14.87 19.20 42.75
C LEU A 21 -14.67 19.74 41.34
N TYR A 22 -14.23 18.89 40.41
CA TYR A 22 -13.99 19.25 39.02
C TYR A 22 -14.69 18.25 38.12
N GLU A 23 -15.49 18.75 37.18
CA GLU A 23 -16.06 17.92 36.12
C GLU A 23 -14.93 17.07 35.50
N PRO A 24 -15.14 15.76 35.31
CA PRO A 24 -14.11 14.87 34.78
C PRO A 24 -13.61 15.45 33.46
N PHE A 25 -12.33 15.86 33.43
CA PHE A 25 -11.66 16.39 32.24
C PHE A 25 -12.60 17.24 31.38
N ALA A 26 -12.84 18.52 31.72
CA ALA A 26 -13.73 19.37 30.93
C ALA A 26 -13.39 19.23 29.43
N PRO A 27 -14.18 18.46 28.65
CA PRO A 27 -13.84 18.25 27.26
C PRO A 27 -14.09 19.59 26.62
N TRP A 28 -13.06 20.12 25.98
CA TRP A 28 -13.10 21.26 25.06
C TRP A 28 -14.47 21.36 24.40
N LYS A 29 -15.28 22.35 24.81
CA LYS A 29 -16.48 22.70 24.08
C LYS A 29 -16.05 23.41 22.81
N ARG A 30 -16.54 22.94 21.66
CA ARG A 30 -16.21 23.45 20.32
C ARG A 30 -16.37 24.99 20.29
N ASN A 31 -15.36 25.70 19.79
CA ASN A 31 -15.31 27.17 19.68
C ASN A 31 -15.25 27.97 21.00
N GLU A 32 -15.01 27.33 22.14
CA GLU A 32 -14.77 28.05 23.40
C GLU A 32 -13.28 28.27 23.65
N LYS A 33 -12.92 29.51 23.98
CA LYS A 33 -11.59 29.83 24.48
C LYS A 33 -11.52 29.45 25.96
N GLY A 34 -10.48 28.74 26.33
CA GLY A 34 -10.29 28.27 27.70
C GLY A 34 -8.84 28.35 28.13
N ARG A 35 -8.63 28.31 29.43
CA ARG A 35 -7.30 28.17 30.00
C ARG A 35 -7.35 27.14 31.12
N GLN A 36 -6.29 26.35 31.24
CA GLN A 36 -6.07 25.43 32.34
C GLN A 36 -4.75 25.79 33.02
N ILE A 37 -4.73 25.69 34.34
CA ILE A 37 -3.59 26.02 35.19
C ILE A 37 -3.18 24.75 35.93
N TYR A 38 -1.91 24.41 35.82
CA TYR A 38 -1.27 23.30 36.51
C TYR A 38 -0.10 23.79 37.34
N ILE A 39 0.16 23.16 38.47
CA ILE A 39 1.39 23.35 39.25
C ILE A 39 2.29 22.16 38.98
N LYS A 40 3.50 22.41 38.49
CA LYS A 40 4.54 21.39 38.35
C LYS A 40 5.11 21.08 39.73
N LEU A 41 5.09 19.81 40.07
CA LEU A 41 5.63 19.24 41.30
C LEU A 41 6.71 18.23 40.94
N THR A 42 7.81 18.23 41.69
CA THR A 42 8.90 17.27 41.53
C THR A 42 9.19 16.58 42.84
N ARG A 43 9.65 15.32 42.78
CA ARG A 43 10.12 14.58 43.95
C ARG A 43 11.36 13.77 43.57
N GLY A 44 12.53 14.24 43.98
CA GLY A 44 13.80 13.68 43.50
C GLY A 44 14.08 14.05 42.04
N GLU A 45 14.94 13.26 41.37
CA GLU A 45 15.41 13.56 40.00
C GLU A 45 14.49 13.03 38.89
N GLU A 46 13.58 12.07 39.19
CA GLU A 46 12.79 11.36 38.17
C GLU A 46 11.26 11.49 38.32
N ASP A 47 10.73 11.80 39.51
CA ASP A 47 9.27 11.94 39.68
C ASP A 47 8.83 13.37 39.36
N VAL A 48 8.13 13.55 38.23
CA VAL A 48 7.45 14.79 37.86
C VAL A 48 5.94 14.57 37.84
N CYS A 49 5.18 15.40 38.55
CA CYS A 49 3.73 15.41 38.45
C CYS A 49 3.17 16.82 38.25
N TYR A 50 1.97 16.90 37.69
CA TYR A 50 1.27 18.16 37.45
C TYR A 50 -0.05 18.17 38.20
N LEU A 51 -0.17 19.06 39.18
CA LEU A 51 -1.40 19.24 39.94
C LEU A 51 -2.32 20.21 39.18
N PHE A 52 -3.50 19.75 38.77
CA PHE A 52 -4.49 20.64 38.17
C PHE A 52 -5.09 21.59 39.22
N VAL A 53 -5.01 22.90 38.96
CA VAL A 53 -5.47 23.97 39.88
C VAL A 53 -6.84 24.52 39.47
N GLY A 54 -7.16 24.49 38.17
CA GLY A 54 -8.42 24.96 37.65
C GLY A 54 -8.30 25.74 36.35
N THR A 55 -9.36 26.46 36.00
CA THR A 55 -9.48 27.23 34.75
C THR A 55 -9.40 28.75 34.93
N HIS A 56 -9.29 29.23 36.17
CA HIS A 56 -9.28 30.66 36.53
C HIS A 56 -8.13 30.95 37.50
N TYR A 57 -7.66 32.21 37.54
CA TYR A 57 -6.64 32.65 38.48
C TYR A 57 -7.20 32.66 39.91
N GLY A 58 -6.61 31.86 40.80
CA GLY A 58 -7.02 31.74 42.19
C GLY A 58 -6.95 30.29 42.67
N LEU A 59 -6.00 30.01 43.56
CA LEU A 59 -5.92 28.72 44.25
C LEU A 59 -7.12 28.60 45.20
N LYS A 60 -8.06 27.72 44.89
CA LYS A 60 -9.13 27.36 45.82
C LYS A 60 -8.55 26.75 47.10
N ALA A 61 -9.24 26.92 48.22
CA ALA A 61 -8.76 26.47 49.53
C ALA A 61 -8.44 24.96 49.55
N GLU A 62 -9.21 24.15 48.82
CA GLU A 62 -9.02 22.71 48.70
C GLU A 62 -7.72 22.35 47.97
N VAL A 63 -7.39 23.11 46.91
CA VAL A 63 -6.13 22.92 46.17
C VAL A 63 -4.94 23.34 47.03
N GLN A 64 -5.06 24.41 47.81
CA GLN A 64 -4.03 24.81 48.78
C GLN A 64 -3.79 23.72 49.84
N GLN A 65 -4.87 23.12 50.35
CA GLN A 65 -4.77 22.04 51.33
C GLN A 65 -4.12 20.78 50.73
N GLY A 66 -4.50 20.36 49.52
CA GLY A 66 -3.86 19.20 48.90
C GLY A 66 -2.43 19.47 48.46
N LEU A 67 -2.10 20.70 48.03
CA LEU A 67 -0.71 21.12 47.78
C LEU A 67 0.12 21.03 49.07
N MET A 68 -0.40 21.49 50.21
CA MET A 68 0.29 21.32 51.50
C MET A 68 0.51 19.85 51.87
N ARG A 69 -0.44 18.94 51.55
CA ARG A 69 -0.25 17.50 51.76
C ARG A 69 0.88 16.96 50.89
N LEU A 70 0.89 17.29 49.60
CA LEU A 70 1.94 16.86 48.67
C LEU A 70 3.32 17.38 49.08
N VAL A 71 3.41 18.63 49.54
CA VAL A 71 4.65 19.18 50.08
C VAL A 71 5.10 18.42 51.33
N ASN A 72 4.19 18.07 52.23
CA ASN A 72 4.50 17.24 53.40
C ASN A 72 4.90 15.80 53.03
N GLU A 73 4.47 15.30 51.87
CA GLU A 73 4.85 14.00 51.30
C GLU A 73 6.18 14.05 50.50
N GLY A 74 6.87 15.20 50.51
CA GLY A 74 8.20 15.37 49.94
C GLY A 74 8.24 15.93 48.51
N TRP A 75 7.12 16.46 47.99
CA TRP A 75 7.09 17.12 46.68
C TRP A 75 7.51 18.59 46.76
N SER A 76 8.37 19.04 45.85
CA SER A 76 8.75 20.44 45.66
C SER A 76 7.93 21.11 44.57
N VAL A 77 7.55 22.37 44.78
CA VAL A 77 6.83 23.20 43.79
C VAL A 77 7.84 23.89 42.87
N GLU A 78 7.85 23.53 41.59
CA GLU A 78 8.80 24.06 40.60
C GLU A 78 8.23 25.22 39.77
N GLY A 79 6.91 25.32 39.65
CA GLY A 79 6.30 26.43 38.91
C GLY A 79 4.87 26.18 38.46
N GLU A 80 4.31 27.16 37.77
CA GLU A 80 2.97 27.11 37.19
C GLU A 80 3.04 26.93 35.67
N LEU A 81 2.33 25.93 35.14
CA LEU A 81 2.11 25.72 33.71
C LEU A 81 0.70 26.21 33.35
N GLN A 82 0.63 27.09 32.36
CA GLN A 82 -0.63 27.64 31.86
C GLN A 82 -0.85 27.14 30.43
N LEU A 83 -1.90 26.34 30.21
CA LEU A 83 -2.31 25.90 28.89
C LEU A 83 -3.50 26.75 28.43
N SER A 84 -3.32 27.51 27.35
CA SER A 84 -4.39 28.26 26.70
C SER A 84 -4.88 27.51 25.46
N PHE A 85 -6.20 27.37 25.34
CA PHE A 85 -6.86 26.77 24.18
C PHE A 85 -7.71 27.85 23.51
N ASP A 86 -7.56 28.02 22.21
CA ASP A 86 -8.26 29.06 21.44
C ASP A 86 -9.58 28.58 20.81
N GLY A 87 -9.94 27.32 21.04
CA GLY A 87 -11.19 26.70 20.56
C GLY A 87 -11.22 26.50 19.04
N ARG A 88 -10.12 26.76 18.32
CA ARG A 88 -10.02 26.47 16.88
C ARG A 88 -9.71 24.98 16.72
N ALA A 89 -10.64 24.26 16.12
CA ALA A 89 -10.37 22.92 15.60
C ALA A 89 -9.16 23.03 14.65
N GLU A 90 -8.17 22.14 14.79
CA GLU A 90 -7.07 22.10 13.81
C GLU A 90 -7.67 22.00 12.40
N PRO A 91 -7.17 22.76 11.41
CA PRO A 91 -7.67 22.65 10.05
C PRO A 91 -7.68 21.18 9.61
N GLY A 92 -8.84 20.65 9.18
CA GLY A 92 -8.99 19.24 8.81
C GLY A 92 -9.48 18.30 9.92
N THR A 93 -10.05 18.82 11.02
CA THR A 93 -10.61 17.97 12.10
C THR A 93 -12.13 18.01 12.19
N ASP A 94 -12.84 18.58 11.20
CA ASP A 94 -14.30 18.45 11.16
C ASP A 94 -14.66 17.00 10.79
N PRO A 95 -15.23 16.20 11.71
CA PRO A 95 -15.49 14.78 11.48
C PRO A 95 -16.58 14.54 10.42
N TYR A 96 -17.32 15.58 10.02
CA TYR A 96 -18.33 15.48 8.96
C TYR A 96 -17.78 15.81 7.56
N VAL A 97 -16.58 16.39 7.48
CA VAL A 97 -15.96 16.83 6.21
C VAL A 97 -14.62 16.12 5.97
N TYR A 98 -13.87 15.82 7.02
CA TYR A 98 -12.58 15.16 6.95
C TYR A 98 -12.73 13.69 7.32
N GLN A 99 -12.46 12.83 6.35
CA GLN A 99 -12.44 11.39 6.52
C GLN A 99 -11.01 10.94 6.75
N ASP A 100 -10.79 10.06 7.72
CA ASP A 100 -9.48 9.46 7.91
C ASP A 100 -9.17 8.59 6.66
N PRO A 101 -8.09 8.86 5.90
CA PRO A 101 -7.83 8.12 4.67
C PRO A 101 -7.57 6.63 4.92
N LEU A 102 -7.01 6.30 6.08
CA LEU A 102 -6.72 4.94 6.54
C LEU A 102 -7.13 4.80 8.01
N SER A 103 -7.93 3.80 8.32
CA SER A 103 -8.23 3.42 9.70
C SER A 103 -8.20 1.92 9.93
N LEU A 104 -7.85 1.54 11.16
CA LEU A 104 -7.83 0.19 11.68
C LEU A 104 -8.78 0.13 12.88
N GLU A 105 -9.91 -0.52 12.70
CA GLU A 105 -10.87 -0.79 13.77
C GLU A 105 -10.54 -2.12 14.44
N LEU A 106 -10.52 -2.13 15.77
CA LEU A 106 -10.15 -3.27 16.59
C LEU A 106 -11.33 -3.73 17.46
N GLY A 107 -11.58 -5.04 17.45
CA GLY A 107 -12.44 -5.71 18.41
C GLY A 107 -11.84 -5.70 19.82
N ARG A 108 -12.69 -5.95 20.82
CA ARG A 108 -12.35 -5.78 22.24
C ARG A 108 -11.11 -6.57 22.69
N ALA A 109 -10.89 -7.79 22.18
CA ALA A 109 -9.76 -8.62 22.57
C ALA A 109 -8.43 -8.12 21.99
N LEU A 110 -8.46 -7.26 20.97
CA LEU A 110 -7.27 -6.69 20.33
C LEU A 110 -6.81 -5.38 20.98
N LEU A 111 -7.65 -4.71 21.77
CA LEU A 111 -7.32 -3.43 22.41
C LEU A 111 -6.02 -3.41 23.23
N PRO A 112 -5.60 -4.50 23.92
CA PRO A 112 -4.34 -4.50 24.66
C PRO A 112 -3.12 -4.16 23.81
N VAL A 113 -3.12 -4.44 22.49
CA VAL A 113 -1.97 -4.10 21.62
C VAL A 113 -1.88 -2.60 21.31
N ALA A 114 -2.97 -1.85 21.55
CA ALA A 114 -3.04 -0.40 21.38
C ALA A 114 -2.98 0.35 22.71
N ASP A 115 -2.91 -0.35 23.85
CA ASP A 115 -2.93 0.24 25.18
C ASP A 115 -1.55 0.83 25.57
N PRO A 116 -1.47 2.13 25.92
CA PRO A 116 -0.26 2.75 26.45
C PRO A 116 0.31 2.05 27.69
N GLN A 117 -0.53 1.45 28.55
CA GLN A 117 -0.07 0.73 29.76
C GLN A 117 0.73 -0.52 29.41
N HIS A 118 0.52 -1.08 28.22
CA HIS A 118 1.21 -2.25 27.70
C HIS A 118 2.33 -1.89 26.71
N GLY A 119 2.77 -0.62 26.70
CA GLY A 119 3.81 -0.12 25.81
C GLY A 119 3.36 0.13 24.36
N CYS A 120 2.05 0.04 24.08
CA CYS A 120 1.43 0.31 22.78
C CYS A 120 2.18 -0.31 21.57
N PRO A 121 2.42 -1.63 21.56
CA PRO A 121 3.26 -2.29 20.56
C PRO A 121 2.75 -2.11 19.13
N LEU A 122 1.46 -1.81 18.94
CA LEU A 122 0.87 -1.55 17.64
C LEU A 122 1.43 -0.29 16.97
N MET A 123 1.65 0.82 17.69
CA MET A 123 1.98 2.12 17.08
C MET A 123 3.33 2.10 16.34
N GLY A 124 4.38 1.56 16.97
CA GLY A 124 5.68 1.41 16.31
C GLY A 124 5.63 0.47 15.10
N LYS A 125 4.73 -0.53 15.13
CA LYS A 125 4.51 -1.43 14.00
C LYS A 125 3.73 -0.75 12.86
N LEU A 126 2.76 0.11 13.16
CA LEU A 126 2.05 0.90 12.15
C LEU A 126 3.00 1.86 11.41
N GLU A 127 3.93 2.48 12.13
CA GLU A 127 4.97 3.30 11.51
C GLU A 127 5.88 2.46 10.61
N SER A 128 6.31 1.29 11.08
CA SER A 128 7.09 0.34 10.27
C SER A 128 6.37 -0.07 8.98
N VAL A 129 5.05 -0.33 9.04
CA VAL A 129 4.25 -0.62 7.83
C VAL A 129 4.29 0.53 6.84
N ARG A 130 4.15 1.78 7.31
CA ARG A 130 4.20 2.97 6.44
C ARG A 130 5.58 3.15 5.81
N GLU A 131 6.64 2.97 6.59
CA GLU A 131 8.03 3.02 6.10
C GLU A 131 8.31 1.93 5.08
N GLU A 132 7.83 0.71 5.31
CA GLU A 132 7.99 -0.40 4.39
C GLU A 132 7.26 -0.14 3.07
N VAL A 133 6.02 0.37 3.11
CA VAL A 133 5.28 0.74 1.89
C VAL A 133 5.98 1.89 1.16
N ALA A 134 6.49 2.89 1.88
CA ALA A 134 7.26 3.98 1.28
C ALA A 134 8.57 3.46 0.67
N ARG A 135 9.23 2.49 1.31
CA ARG A 135 10.44 1.85 0.79
C ARG A 135 10.14 1.01 -0.43
N GLU A 136 9.03 0.30 -0.46
CA GLU A 136 8.62 -0.59 -1.55
C GLU A 136 8.14 0.20 -2.76
N LEU A 137 7.17 1.11 -2.57
CA LEU A 137 6.46 1.77 -3.67
C LEU A 137 6.91 3.21 -3.92
N GLY A 138 7.62 3.86 -3.01
CA GLY A 138 8.06 5.25 -3.16
C GLY A 138 6.98 6.30 -2.85
N ILE A 139 5.88 5.90 -2.19
CA ILE A 139 4.80 6.80 -1.77
C ILE A 139 4.77 6.90 -0.24
N VAL A 140 4.66 8.12 0.27
CA VAL A 140 4.40 8.35 1.69
C VAL A 140 2.91 8.21 1.94
N THR A 141 2.53 7.25 2.77
CA THR A 141 1.13 6.99 3.11
C THR A 141 0.66 7.89 4.26
N PRO A 142 -0.63 8.25 4.29
CA PRO A 142 -1.22 8.96 5.41
C PRO A 142 -1.11 8.14 6.72
N PRO A 143 -1.22 8.79 7.89
CA PRO A 143 -1.25 8.06 9.16
C PRO A 143 -2.43 7.09 9.21
N ILE A 144 -2.25 5.97 9.91
CA ILE A 144 -3.29 4.95 10.09
C ILE A 144 -3.93 5.19 11.45
N ARG A 145 -5.20 5.58 11.46
CA ARG A 145 -5.92 5.83 12.71
C ARG A 145 -6.41 4.53 13.33
N VAL A 146 -6.12 4.31 14.60
CA VAL A 146 -6.63 3.14 15.35
C VAL A 146 -7.90 3.53 16.09
N LEU A 147 -8.94 2.74 15.93
CA LEU A 147 -10.25 2.94 16.56
C LEU A 147 -10.66 1.65 17.27
N ASP A 148 -11.28 1.75 18.43
CA ASP A 148 -12.02 0.63 19.00
C ASP A 148 -13.39 0.54 18.34
N ASN A 149 -13.86 -0.69 18.07
CA ASN A 149 -15.20 -0.92 17.59
C ASN A 149 -15.83 -2.08 18.37
N LEU A 150 -16.64 -1.72 19.37
CA LEU A 150 -17.31 -2.66 20.27
C LEU A 150 -18.41 -3.50 19.59
N GLN A 151 -18.76 -3.22 18.34
CA GLN A 151 -19.69 -4.00 17.53
C GLN A 151 -19.00 -5.15 16.77
N LEU A 152 -17.67 -5.15 16.70
CA LEU A 152 -16.91 -6.25 16.09
C LEU A 152 -16.86 -7.46 17.01
N ASP A 153 -16.69 -8.64 16.40
CA ASP A 153 -16.32 -9.82 17.16
C ASP A 153 -15.01 -9.57 17.93
N PRO A 154 -14.81 -10.15 19.14
CA PRO A 154 -13.71 -9.75 20.01
C PRO A 154 -12.32 -9.80 19.37
N ASN A 155 -12.07 -10.81 18.54
CA ASN A 155 -10.78 -11.06 17.87
C ASN A 155 -10.72 -10.48 16.44
N GLN A 156 -11.75 -9.77 16.01
CA GLN A 156 -11.85 -9.24 14.66
C GLN A 156 -11.21 -7.87 14.56
N TYR A 157 -10.66 -7.57 13.39
CA TYR A 157 -10.28 -6.22 12.99
C TYR A 157 -10.84 -5.89 11.60
N ILE A 158 -11.03 -4.61 11.34
CA ILE A 158 -11.41 -4.08 10.02
C ILE A 158 -10.43 -2.99 9.63
N VAL A 159 -9.91 -3.07 8.40
CA VAL A 159 -9.16 -1.97 7.78
C VAL A 159 -10.10 -1.22 6.87
N ARG A 160 -10.19 0.10 7.05
CA ARG A 160 -10.98 0.99 6.19
C ARG A 160 -10.09 1.94 5.42
N ILE A 161 -10.55 2.26 4.22
CA ILE A 161 -9.94 3.25 3.36
C ILE A 161 -11.01 4.30 3.06
N LYS A 162 -10.78 5.55 3.44
CA LYS A 162 -11.75 6.66 3.32
C LYS A 162 -13.13 6.28 3.87
N ASP A 163 -13.14 5.75 5.09
CA ASP A 163 -14.32 5.23 5.79
C ASP A 163 -15.06 4.08 5.09
N ALA A 164 -14.56 3.49 4.00
CA ALA A 164 -15.14 2.28 3.40
C ALA A 164 -14.38 1.04 3.89
N PRO A 165 -15.08 -0.04 4.30
CA PRO A 165 -14.41 -1.26 4.75
C PRO A 165 -13.72 -1.91 3.55
N ALA A 166 -12.39 -2.05 3.63
CA ALA A 166 -11.56 -2.58 2.55
C ALA A 166 -11.24 -4.05 2.76
N ALA A 167 -10.96 -4.43 4.01
CA ALA A 167 -10.69 -5.80 4.40
C ALA A 167 -10.98 -6.00 5.89
N SER A 168 -11.14 -7.26 6.28
CA SER A 168 -11.29 -7.68 7.66
C SER A 168 -10.54 -8.98 7.89
N GLY A 169 -10.28 -9.30 9.16
CA GLY A 169 -9.68 -10.57 9.54
C GLY A 169 -9.85 -10.81 11.02
N GLU A 170 -9.40 -11.98 11.45
CA GLU A 170 -9.40 -12.39 12.86
C GLU A 170 -7.97 -12.69 13.29
N VAL A 171 -7.61 -12.24 14.49
CA VAL A 171 -6.31 -12.47 15.11
C VAL A 171 -6.54 -12.82 16.58
N PHE A 172 -5.85 -13.85 17.06
CA PHE A 172 -5.91 -14.29 18.46
C PHE A 172 -4.58 -13.93 19.12
N LEU A 173 -4.59 -12.97 20.05
CA LEU A 173 -3.35 -12.43 20.65
C LEU A 173 -2.56 -13.44 21.49
N ASP A 174 -3.23 -14.51 21.94
CA ASP A 174 -2.69 -15.60 22.74
C ASP A 174 -2.21 -16.79 21.91
N ARG A 175 -2.30 -16.73 20.58
CA ARG A 175 -1.97 -17.84 19.66
C ARG A 175 -0.91 -17.46 18.63
N LEU A 176 -0.35 -18.47 17.98
CA LEU A 176 0.52 -18.32 16.81
C LEU A 176 -0.18 -18.83 15.55
N MET A 177 0.12 -18.25 14.40
CA MET A 177 -0.36 -18.76 13.11
C MET A 177 0.73 -19.60 12.44
N ALA A 178 0.44 -20.87 12.18
CA ALA A 178 1.28 -21.75 11.38
C ALA A 178 0.78 -21.79 9.93
N LEU A 179 1.67 -21.52 8.97
CA LEU A 179 1.42 -21.53 7.53
C LEU A 179 2.11 -22.75 6.91
N GLY A 180 1.41 -23.49 6.05
CA GLY A 180 1.98 -24.65 5.38
C GLY A 180 1.01 -25.37 4.45
N GLY A 181 1.51 -26.38 3.76
CA GLY A 181 0.72 -27.34 3.00
C GLY A 181 -0.03 -28.33 3.89
N HIS A 182 -0.90 -29.14 3.28
CA HIS A 182 -1.73 -30.14 3.98
C HIS A 182 -0.91 -31.08 4.86
N GLU A 183 0.11 -31.72 4.31
CA GLU A 183 0.92 -32.72 5.04
C GLU A 183 1.64 -32.14 6.27
N GLN A 184 1.96 -30.85 6.24
CA GLN A 184 2.66 -30.15 7.31
C GLN A 184 1.67 -29.74 8.41
N LEU A 185 0.53 -29.16 8.03
CA LEU A 185 -0.49 -28.68 8.96
C LEU A 185 -1.27 -29.82 9.61
N ASP A 186 -1.48 -30.96 8.95
CA ASP A 186 -2.22 -32.09 9.50
C ASP A 186 -1.54 -32.73 10.73
N ARG A 187 -0.23 -32.50 10.90
CA ARG A 187 0.56 -32.95 12.05
C ARG A 187 0.43 -32.06 13.27
N LEU A 188 -0.26 -30.92 13.15
CA LEU A 188 -0.42 -29.92 14.20
C LEU A 188 -1.87 -29.88 14.68
N GLU A 189 -2.05 -29.87 15.99
CA GLU A 189 -3.33 -29.51 16.61
C GLU A 189 -3.54 -27.99 16.52
N GLY A 190 -4.80 -27.57 16.35
CA GLY A 190 -5.15 -26.16 16.24
C GLY A 190 -6.39 -25.90 15.40
N TRP A 191 -6.77 -24.62 15.30
CA TRP A 191 -7.94 -24.19 14.56
C TRP A 191 -7.57 -23.85 13.13
N ALA A 192 -8.14 -24.57 12.18
CA ALA A 192 -7.94 -24.32 10.76
C ALA A 192 -8.42 -22.91 10.39
N THR A 193 -7.59 -22.21 9.63
CA THR A 193 -7.87 -20.87 9.12
C THR A 193 -7.16 -20.67 7.77
N THR A 194 -7.23 -19.46 7.26
CA THR A 194 -6.60 -19.06 6.01
C THR A 194 -5.85 -17.76 6.23
N ASP A 195 -4.62 -17.70 5.74
CA ASP A 195 -3.82 -16.48 5.76
C ASP A 195 -4.56 -15.34 5.03
N PRO A 196 -4.69 -14.15 5.64
CA PRO A 196 -5.47 -13.07 5.03
C PRO A 196 -4.84 -12.49 3.75
N VAL A 197 -3.52 -12.65 3.53
CA VAL A 197 -2.78 -12.02 2.42
C VAL A 197 -2.72 -12.93 1.20
N HIS A 198 -2.15 -14.11 1.37
CA HIS A 198 -1.87 -15.08 0.32
C HIS A 198 -2.98 -16.11 0.17
N ARG A 199 -3.98 -16.10 1.07
CA ARG A 199 -5.07 -17.09 1.10
C ARG A 199 -4.56 -18.53 1.18
N MET A 200 -3.38 -18.70 1.78
CA MET A 200 -2.79 -20.00 2.05
C MET A 200 -3.44 -20.66 3.26
N ARG A 201 -3.43 -21.99 3.28
CA ARG A 201 -3.89 -22.75 4.44
C ARG A 201 -3.05 -22.41 5.66
N ALA A 202 -3.71 -22.28 6.80
CA ALA A 202 -3.08 -21.97 8.05
C ALA A 202 -3.79 -22.67 9.22
N LYS A 203 -3.13 -22.74 10.37
CA LYS A 203 -3.75 -23.09 11.66
C LYS A 203 -3.34 -22.09 12.73
N TRP A 204 -4.30 -21.68 13.57
CA TRP A 204 -3.98 -21.09 14.86
C TRP A 204 -3.59 -22.20 15.83
N ILE A 205 -2.39 -22.10 16.39
CA ILE A 205 -1.81 -23.09 17.30
C ILE A 205 -1.50 -22.44 18.64
N GLU A 206 -1.46 -23.26 19.69
CA GLU A 206 -0.96 -22.82 21.00
C GLU A 206 0.54 -22.46 20.91
N PRO A 207 1.04 -21.45 21.65
CA PRO A 207 2.44 -21.04 21.61
C PRO A 207 3.44 -22.17 21.87
N GLU A 208 3.07 -23.17 22.69
CA GLU A 208 3.89 -24.34 23.03
C GLU A 208 4.15 -25.26 21.82
N LEU A 209 3.29 -25.22 20.80
CA LEU A 209 3.42 -26.03 19.59
C LEU A 209 4.37 -25.41 18.55
N ARG A 210 5.01 -24.27 18.86
CA ARG A 210 5.90 -23.57 17.94
C ARG A 210 7.01 -24.47 17.38
N ASP A 211 7.76 -25.13 18.26
CA ASP A 211 8.91 -25.95 17.85
C ASP A 211 8.46 -27.13 16.97
N GLN A 212 7.32 -27.74 17.28
CA GLN A 212 6.73 -28.82 16.49
C GLN A 212 6.29 -28.32 15.10
N ALA A 213 5.70 -27.13 15.02
CA ALA A 213 5.28 -26.51 13.76
C ALA A 213 6.48 -26.19 12.87
N GLU A 214 7.53 -25.59 13.42
CA GLU A 214 8.76 -25.27 12.69
C GLU A 214 9.47 -26.56 12.22
N GLN A 215 9.53 -27.61 13.06
CA GLN A 215 10.08 -28.93 12.67
C GLN A 215 9.26 -29.63 11.57
N SER A 216 7.97 -29.36 11.49
CA SER A 216 7.09 -29.86 10.42
C SER A 216 7.23 -29.07 9.12
N GLY A 217 8.08 -28.04 9.10
CA GLY A 217 8.34 -27.18 7.94
C GLY A 217 7.30 -26.08 7.75
N CYS A 218 6.49 -25.77 8.78
CA CYS A 218 5.58 -24.63 8.74
C CYS A 218 6.33 -23.32 9.02
N LEU A 219 5.88 -22.23 8.39
CA LEU A 219 6.25 -20.88 8.78
C LEU A 219 5.34 -20.43 9.92
N VAL A 220 5.92 -20.10 11.08
CA VAL A 220 5.17 -19.66 12.27
C VAL A 220 5.24 -18.14 12.43
N LEU A 221 4.10 -17.49 12.53
CA LEU A 221 3.95 -16.04 12.68
C LEU A 221 3.24 -15.70 13.99
N GLY A 222 3.70 -14.64 14.65
CA GLY A 222 3.00 -14.06 15.79
C GLY A 222 1.75 -13.27 15.37
N PRO A 223 0.79 -13.02 16.28
CA PRO A 223 -0.50 -12.44 15.97
C PRO A 223 -0.38 -11.01 15.39
N LEU A 224 0.49 -10.18 15.97
CA LEU A 224 0.78 -8.85 15.41
C LEU A 224 1.45 -8.92 14.05
N ALA A 225 2.30 -9.91 13.79
CA ALA A 225 2.94 -10.07 12.48
C ALA A 225 1.90 -10.38 11.39
N VAL A 226 0.92 -11.25 11.70
CA VAL A 226 -0.22 -11.54 10.80
C VAL A 226 -1.00 -10.26 10.49
N LEU A 227 -1.38 -9.50 11.54
CA LEU A 227 -2.11 -8.24 11.39
C LEU A 227 -1.34 -7.22 10.53
N MET A 228 -0.04 -7.04 10.81
CA MET A 228 0.80 -6.06 10.10
C MET A 228 1.06 -6.46 8.65
N THR A 229 1.27 -7.76 8.37
CA THR A 229 1.46 -8.24 6.99
C THR A 229 0.19 -8.01 6.17
N HIS A 230 -0.99 -8.26 6.76
CA HIS A 230 -2.25 -7.95 6.10
C HIS A 230 -2.45 -6.46 5.88
N LEU A 231 -2.23 -5.65 6.92
CA LEU A 231 -2.35 -4.20 6.83
C LEU A 231 -1.44 -3.62 5.75
N LYS A 232 -0.16 -4.04 5.70
CA LYS A 232 0.78 -3.64 4.65
C LYS A 232 0.25 -3.96 3.26
N SER A 233 -0.24 -5.19 3.05
CA SER A 233 -0.80 -5.62 1.76
C SER A 233 -1.97 -4.73 1.32
N ILE A 234 -2.87 -4.40 2.25
CA ILE A 234 -4.03 -3.53 1.99
C ILE A 234 -3.57 -2.10 1.68
N VAL A 235 -2.69 -1.53 2.50
CA VAL A 235 -2.19 -0.15 2.32
C VAL A 235 -1.43 -0.02 1.00
N ALA A 236 -0.61 -1.00 0.63
CA ALA A 236 0.08 -1.05 -0.66
C ALA A 236 -0.92 -1.07 -1.83
N ALA A 237 -1.97 -1.91 -1.74
CA ALA A 237 -3.03 -1.97 -2.75
C ALA A 237 -3.85 -0.66 -2.84
N ALA A 238 -3.97 0.08 -1.73
CA ALA A 238 -4.66 1.36 -1.62
C ALA A 238 -3.84 2.55 -2.14
N CYS A 239 -2.52 2.42 -2.34
CA CYS A 239 -1.67 3.54 -2.75
C CYS A 239 -2.17 4.31 -3.98
N PRO A 240 -2.70 3.68 -5.06
CA PRO A 240 -3.25 4.41 -6.19
C PRO A 240 -4.44 5.31 -5.83
N GLU A 241 -5.29 4.90 -4.87
CA GLU A 241 -6.44 5.70 -4.48
C GLU A 241 -6.12 6.74 -3.40
N LEU A 242 -5.10 6.47 -2.58
CA LEU A 242 -4.56 7.41 -1.58
C LEU A 242 -3.73 8.52 -2.23
N LEU A 243 -3.17 8.29 -3.42
CA LEU A 243 -2.44 9.31 -4.18
C LEU A 243 -3.42 10.32 -4.81
N GLY A 244 -3.77 11.34 -4.05
CA GLY A 244 -4.56 12.49 -4.48
C GLY A 244 -3.71 13.57 -5.15
N LEU A 245 -4.35 14.72 -5.44
CA LEU A 245 -3.67 15.84 -6.09
C LEU A 245 -2.68 16.54 -5.15
N GLN A 246 -3.05 16.67 -3.87
CA GLN A 246 -2.22 17.26 -2.84
C GLN A 246 -0.99 16.38 -2.57
N GLU A 247 -1.20 15.08 -2.41
CA GLU A 247 -0.14 14.10 -2.16
C GLU A 247 0.84 14.05 -3.34
N THR A 248 0.34 14.14 -4.58
CA THR A 248 1.19 14.23 -5.77
C THR A 248 2.03 15.51 -5.78
N HIS A 249 1.41 16.66 -5.47
CA HIS A 249 2.12 17.93 -5.38
C HIS A 249 3.24 17.87 -4.34
N GLU A 250 2.94 17.36 -3.14
CA GLU A 250 3.92 17.20 -2.06
C GLU A 250 5.04 16.23 -2.43
N LEU A 251 4.72 15.11 -3.08
CA LEU A 251 5.69 14.13 -3.54
C LEU A 251 6.68 14.75 -4.53
N ILE A 252 6.18 15.49 -5.52
CA ILE A 252 7.01 16.18 -6.53
C ILE A 252 7.81 17.33 -5.88
N THR A 253 7.20 18.10 -4.98
CA THR A 253 7.85 19.22 -4.29
C THR A 253 9.09 18.78 -3.49
N ARG A 254 9.10 17.55 -2.96
CA ARG A 254 10.28 17.00 -2.25
C ARG A 254 11.51 16.86 -3.15
N LEU A 255 11.36 16.77 -4.47
CA LEU A 255 12.48 16.75 -5.41
C LEU A 255 13.01 18.14 -5.76
N ALA A 256 12.23 19.21 -5.56
CA ALA A 256 12.58 20.57 -5.96
C ALA A 256 13.97 21.06 -5.48
N PRO A 257 14.46 20.72 -4.26
CA PRO A 257 15.79 21.13 -3.82
C PRO A 257 16.95 20.54 -4.64
N THR A 258 16.74 19.42 -5.32
CA THR A 258 17.78 18.69 -6.06
C THR A 258 17.56 18.67 -7.58
N HIS A 259 16.31 18.65 -8.02
CA HIS A 259 15.92 18.59 -9.44
C HIS A 259 14.88 19.67 -9.77
N PRO A 260 15.17 20.98 -9.53
CA PRO A 260 14.20 22.06 -9.70
C PRO A 260 13.67 22.15 -11.14
N VAL A 261 14.53 21.93 -12.14
CA VAL A 261 14.15 22.00 -13.57
C VAL A 261 13.14 20.91 -13.94
N VAL A 262 13.33 19.68 -13.45
CA VAL A 262 12.45 18.54 -13.76
C VAL A 262 11.05 18.73 -13.16
N VAL A 263 10.96 19.36 -11.98
CA VAL A 263 9.67 19.51 -11.28
C VAL A 263 8.89 20.74 -11.72
N GLU A 264 9.56 21.76 -12.27
CA GLU A 264 8.95 23.04 -12.65
C GLU A 264 7.79 22.85 -13.63
N ASP A 265 7.98 22.02 -14.66
CA ASP A 265 6.97 21.72 -15.69
C ASP A 265 5.67 21.14 -15.12
N PHE A 266 5.75 20.40 -14.00
CA PHE A 266 4.61 19.76 -13.37
C PHE A 266 3.98 20.60 -12.25
N LEU A 267 4.77 21.40 -11.54
CA LEU A 267 4.28 22.24 -10.45
C LEU A 267 3.67 23.56 -10.96
N ALA A 268 4.16 24.09 -12.09
CA ALA A 268 3.65 25.32 -12.69
C ALA A 268 2.31 25.10 -13.40
N ASP A 269 2.11 23.96 -14.06
CA ASP A 269 0.89 23.64 -14.79
C ASP A 269 0.02 22.61 -14.05
N ARG A 270 -1.18 23.05 -13.65
CA ARG A 270 -2.21 22.20 -13.02
C ARG A 270 -2.65 21.04 -13.90
N ARG A 271 -2.58 21.16 -15.23
CA ARG A 271 -2.89 20.07 -16.16
C ARG A 271 -1.81 19.00 -16.06
N ASN A 272 -0.53 19.37 -16.16
CA ASN A 272 0.58 18.45 -16.04
C ASN A 272 0.57 17.71 -14.70
N LEU A 273 0.31 18.42 -13.59
CA LEU A 273 0.16 17.80 -12.27
C LEU A 273 -0.94 16.71 -12.23
N ARG A 274 -2.06 16.91 -12.93
CA ARG A 274 -3.15 15.92 -13.00
C ARG A 274 -2.79 14.73 -13.88
N LEU A 275 -2.07 14.96 -14.98
CA LEU A 275 -1.64 13.92 -15.90
C LEU A 275 -0.58 13.03 -15.25
N ILE A 276 0.43 13.62 -14.61
CA ILE A 276 1.45 12.85 -13.87
C ILE A 276 0.84 12.08 -12.70
N ARG A 277 -0.10 12.66 -11.96
CA ARG A 277 -0.85 11.92 -10.93
C ARG A 277 -1.47 10.65 -11.52
N GLN A 278 -2.09 10.75 -12.70
CA GLN A 278 -2.72 9.59 -13.33
C GLN A 278 -1.67 8.56 -13.80
N VAL A 279 -0.52 8.98 -14.33
CA VAL A 279 0.62 8.08 -14.63
C VAL A 279 1.06 7.33 -13.36
N LEU A 280 1.33 8.05 -12.27
CA LEU A 280 1.76 7.46 -11.00
C LEU A 280 0.72 6.49 -10.45
N ARG A 281 -0.58 6.83 -10.51
CA ARG A 281 -1.66 5.93 -10.11
C ARG A 281 -1.72 4.67 -10.96
N ASN A 282 -1.51 4.78 -12.27
CA ASN A 282 -1.47 3.63 -13.17
C ASN A 282 -0.29 2.70 -12.80
N LEU A 283 0.91 3.26 -12.61
CA LEU A 283 2.09 2.50 -12.17
C LEU A 283 1.83 1.76 -10.84
N LEU A 284 1.34 2.48 -9.83
CA LEU A 284 1.02 1.92 -8.51
C LEU A 284 -0.07 0.85 -8.56
N SER A 285 -1.06 0.98 -9.46
CA SER A 285 -2.13 -0.02 -9.62
C SER A 285 -1.61 -1.38 -10.14
N GLU A 286 -0.40 -1.37 -10.69
CA GLU A 286 0.33 -2.54 -11.13
C GLU A 286 1.49 -2.89 -10.20
N ARG A 287 1.52 -2.30 -8.99
CA ARG A 287 2.59 -2.43 -7.99
C ARG A 287 3.98 -2.05 -8.53
N VAL A 288 4.06 -1.18 -9.53
CA VAL A 288 5.33 -0.65 -10.00
C VAL A 288 5.82 0.45 -9.04
N PRO A 289 7.02 0.31 -8.45
CA PRO A 289 7.58 1.34 -7.59
C PRO A 289 7.78 2.66 -8.33
N VAL A 290 7.37 3.77 -7.72
CA VAL A 290 7.56 5.14 -8.25
C VAL A 290 8.69 5.89 -7.54
N ARG A 291 9.63 5.13 -6.95
CA ARG A 291 10.80 5.65 -6.23
C ARG A 291 11.73 6.48 -7.12
N ASP A 292 11.91 6.03 -8.36
CA ASP A 292 12.69 6.75 -9.36
C ASP A 292 11.80 7.79 -10.06
N LEU A 293 11.38 8.78 -9.26
CA LEU A 293 10.45 9.80 -9.71
C LEU A 293 11.07 10.73 -10.76
N VAL A 294 12.40 10.90 -10.76
CA VAL A 294 13.10 11.69 -11.79
C VAL A 294 12.92 11.06 -13.16
N THR A 295 13.24 9.76 -13.31
CA THR A 295 13.05 9.04 -14.58
C THR A 295 11.59 9.09 -15.04
N ILE A 296 10.63 8.98 -14.12
CA ILE A 296 9.21 9.06 -14.45
C ILE A 296 8.83 10.46 -14.96
N LEU A 297 9.25 11.52 -14.26
CA LEU A 297 8.92 12.90 -14.63
C LEU A 297 9.55 13.29 -15.97
N GLU A 298 10.82 12.95 -16.20
CA GLU A 298 11.50 13.22 -17.47
C GLU A 298 10.81 12.48 -18.62
N THR A 299 10.58 11.17 -18.46
CA THR A 299 9.91 10.35 -19.49
C THR A 299 8.49 10.85 -19.74
N ALA A 300 7.74 11.19 -18.69
CA ALA A 300 6.39 11.70 -18.82
C ALA A 300 6.37 13.08 -19.51
N GLY A 301 7.28 13.99 -19.15
CA GLY A 301 7.39 15.31 -19.78
C GLY A 301 7.61 15.19 -21.29
N ASP A 302 8.62 14.42 -21.69
CA ASP A 302 8.94 14.18 -23.11
C ASP A 302 7.78 13.60 -23.91
N MET A 303 6.98 12.73 -23.27
CA MET A 303 5.90 12.01 -23.93
C MET A 303 4.58 12.79 -23.89
N LEU A 304 4.29 13.58 -22.86
CA LEU A 304 3.04 14.35 -22.74
C LEU A 304 2.91 15.43 -23.82
N ASP A 305 4.03 15.97 -24.31
CA ASP A 305 4.06 16.90 -25.44
C ASP A 305 3.69 16.23 -26.78
N ARG A 306 3.92 14.92 -26.88
CA ARG A 306 3.75 14.14 -28.12
C ARG A 306 2.49 13.29 -28.13
N LEU A 307 2.02 12.90 -26.95
CA LEU A 307 0.95 11.94 -26.74
C LEU A 307 -0.14 12.56 -25.89
N GLU A 308 -1.35 12.62 -26.41
CA GLU A 308 -2.51 13.10 -25.67
C GLU A 308 -3.06 12.08 -24.66
N ARG A 309 -2.41 10.91 -24.53
CA ARG A 309 -2.94 9.75 -23.80
C ARG A 309 -2.03 9.31 -22.66
N VAL A 310 -2.54 9.46 -21.44
CA VAL A 310 -1.85 9.04 -20.21
C VAL A 310 -1.53 7.55 -20.16
N ASP A 311 -2.42 6.70 -20.68
CA ASP A 311 -2.17 5.24 -20.72
C ASP A 311 -0.91 4.92 -21.52
N LEU A 312 -0.70 5.57 -22.67
CA LEU A 312 0.51 5.36 -23.48
C LEU A 312 1.75 5.93 -22.80
N VAL A 313 1.64 7.14 -22.22
CA VAL A 313 2.72 7.75 -21.42
C VAL A 313 3.12 6.81 -20.27
N THR A 314 2.16 6.12 -19.66
CA THR A 314 2.42 5.13 -18.61
C THR A 314 3.27 3.97 -19.15
N GLU A 315 2.95 3.41 -20.33
CA GLU A 315 3.73 2.34 -20.95
C GLU A 315 5.18 2.77 -21.23
N PHE A 316 5.40 4.01 -21.69
CA PHE A 316 6.76 4.57 -21.85
C PHE A 316 7.50 4.69 -20.52
N CYS A 317 6.83 5.20 -19.47
CA CYS A 317 7.41 5.25 -18.13
C CYS A 317 7.75 3.85 -17.60
N ARG A 318 6.91 2.84 -17.87
CA ARG A 318 7.20 1.45 -17.49
C ARG A 318 8.45 0.91 -18.19
N GLY A 319 8.60 1.17 -19.49
CA GLY A 319 9.82 0.83 -20.23
C GLY A 319 11.08 1.49 -19.64
N ALA A 320 11.00 2.78 -19.30
CA ALA A 320 12.09 3.50 -18.64
C ALA A 320 12.44 2.94 -17.26
N LEU A 321 11.45 2.37 -16.55
CA LEU A 321 11.58 1.70 -15.26
C LEU A 321 11.90 0.20 -15.36
N SER A 322 12.32 -0.31 -16.53
CA SER A 322 12.57 -1.74 -16.77
C SER A 322 13.39 -2.42 -15.67
N ARG A 323 14.46 -1.78 -15.18
CA ARG A 323 15.30 -2.34 -14.10
C ARG A 323 14.52 -2.49 -12.80
N GLN A 324 13.76 -1.48 -12.41
CA GLN A 324 12.96 -1.46 -11.18
C GLN A 324 11.84 -2.49 -11.26
N ILE A 325 11.17 -2.59 -12.42
CA ILE A 325 10.14 -3.59 -12.67
C ILE A 325 10.73 -4.98 -12.59
N CYS A 326 11.82 -5.29 -13.31
CA CYS A 326 12.47 -6.60 -13.25
C CYS A 326 12.86 -6.97 -11.81
N ASN A 327 13.52 -6.07 -11.08
CA ASN A 327 13.97 -6.32 -9.70
C ASN A 327 12.83 -6.69 -8.74
N THR A 328 11.59 -6.28 -9.02
CA THR A 328 10.42 -6.65 -8.21
C THR A 328 10.08 -8.13 -8.31
N TYR A 329 10.51 -8.79 -9.40
CA TYR A 329 10.14 -10.17 -9.75
C TYR A 329 11.34 -11.12 -9.89
N LEU A 330 12.58 -10.63 -9.73
CA LEU A 330 13.76 -11.50 -9.75
C LEU A 330 13.73 -12.46 -8.56
N ASN A 331 14.06 -13.72 -8.84
CA ASN A 331 14.34 -14.68 -7.77
C ASN A 331 15.75 -14.43 -7.16
N GLN A 332 16.10 -15.25 -6.16
CA GLN A 332 17.39 -15.14 -5.47
C GLN A 332 18.61 -15.34 -6.40
N ASP A 333 18.44 -16.03 -7.52
CA ASP A 333 19.47 -16.27 -8.54
C ASP A 333 19.55 -15.16 -9.60
N GLY A 334 18.73 -14.11 -9.48
CA GLY A 334 18.65 -13.02 -10.46
C GLY A 334 18.01 -13.43 -11.79
N VAL A 335 17.16 -14.45 -11.78
CA VAL A 335 16.39 -14.93 -12.93
C VAL A 335 14.95 -14.43 -12.84
N LEU A 336 14.46 -13.90 -13.96
CA LEU A 336 13.07 -13.50 -14.15
C LEU A 336 12.29 -14.66 -14.76
N ARG A 337 11.61 -15.42 -13.91
CA ARG A 337 10.81 -16.60 -14.32
C ARG A 337 9.36 -16.19 -14.57
N GLY A 338 8.79 -16.61 -15.70
CA GLY A 338 7.43 -16.24 -16.09
C GLY A 338 6.80 -17.19 -17.10
N LEU A 339 5.50 -17.04 -17.32
CA LEU A 339 4.81 -17.59 -18.49
C LEU A 339 4.95 -16.62 -19.66
N ALA A 340 4.82 -17.10 -20.89
CA ALA A 340 4.70 -16.24 -22.07
C ALA A 340 3.33 -16.41 -22.73
N LEU A 341 2.74 -15.33 -23.24
CA LEU A 341 1.64 -15.49 -24.19
C LEU A 341 2.18 -16.11 -25.48
N GLY A 342 1.42 -17.05 -26.03
CA GLY A 342 1.78 -17.70 -27.28
C GLY A 342 1.46 -16.80 -28.49
N PRO A 343 2.20 -16.95 -29.62
CA PRO A 343 2.10 -16.05 -30.76
C PRO A 343 0.69 -15.98 -31.37
N ALA A 344 -0.06 -17.09 -31.35
CA ALA A 344 -1.39 -17.12 -31.91
C ALA A 344 -2.36 -16.30 -31.05
N THR A 345 -2.24 -16.43 -29.73
CA THR A 345 -2.99 -15.62 -28.75
C THR A 345 -2.63 -14.14 -28.85
N GLU A 346 -1.35 -13.79 -28.96
CA GLU A 346 -0.92 -12.39 -29.13
C GLU A 346 -1.45 -11.75 -30.41
N LYS A 347 -1.42 -12.50 -31.52
CA LYS A 347 -2.00 -12.05 -32.78
C LYS A 347 -3.49 -11.81 -32.66
N LEU A 348 -4.23 -12.75 -32.07
CA LEU A 348 -5.68 -12.59 -31.83
C LEU A 348 -5.97 -11.33 -31.01
N LEU A 349 -5.23 -11.12 -29.91
CA LEU A 349 -5.39 -9.93 -29.06
C LEU A 349 -5.09 -8.65 -29.83
N THR A 350 -4.01 -8.64 -30.61
CA THR A 350 -3.59 -7.49 -31.42
C THR A 350 -4.62 -7.14 -32.48
N ASP A 351 -5.10 -8.14 -33.23
CA ASP A 351 -6.14 -7.97 -34.27
C ASP A 351 -7.48 -7.51 -33.67
N SER A 352 -7.71 -7.79 -32.39
CA SER A 352 -8.90 -7.36 -31.64
C SER A 352 -8.81 -5.93 -31.10
N ILE A 353 -7.66 -5.26 -31.20
CA ILE A 353 -7.50 -3.87 -30.79
C ILE A 353 -8.04 -2.96 -31.90
N GLN A 354 -9.12 -2.25 -31.60
CA GLN A 354 -9.72 -1.27 -32.50
C GLN A 354 -9.36 0.14 -32.07
N THR A 355 -8.96 0.98 -33.03
CA THR A 355 -8.73 2.40 -32.76
C THR A 355 -10.05 3.15 -32.83
N THR A 356 -10.42 3.80 -31.72
CA THR A 356 -11.60 4.68 -31.63
C THR A 356 -11.16 6.13 -31.44
N ASP A 357 -12.10 7.09 -31.52
CA ASP A 357 -11.84 8.49 -31.15
C ASP A 357 -11.39 8.66 -29.68
N ARG A 358 -11.73 7.66 -28.84
CA ARG A 358 -11.27 7.56 -27.44
C ARG A 358 -10.03 6.67 -27.30
N GLY A 359 -9.41 6.31 -28.42
CA GLY A 359 -8.19 5.50 -28.60
C GLY A 359 -8.39 3.99 -28.67
N PRO A 360 -7.31 3.20 -28.51
CA PRO A 360 -7.36 1.76 -28.70
C PRO A 360 -8.23 1.11 -27.62
N VAL A 361 -9.22 0.35 -28.07
CA VAL A 361 -10.12 -0.44 -27.24
C VAL A 361 -10.01 -1.89 -27.67
N LEU A 362 -9.92 -2.78 -26.70
CA LEU A 362 -9.94 -4.21 -26.95
C LEU A 362 -11.39 -4.66 -27.22
N SER A 363 -11.67 -5.05 -28.46
CA SER A 363 -12.97 -5.57 -28.88
C SER A 363 -12.95 -7.09 -28.86
N LEU A 364 -12.87 -7.66 -27.66
CA LEU A 364 -13.00 -9.11 -27.44
C LEU A 364 -14.42 -9.49 -27.03
N THR A 365 -14.83 -10.71 -27.36
CA THR A 365 -16.01 -11.33 -26.75
C THR A 365 -15.73 -11.61 -25.27
N LYS A 366 -16.79 -11.67 -24.47
CA LYS A 366 -16.69 -12.02 -23.05
C LYS A 366 -16.07 -13.41 -22.87
N ASP A 367 -16.48 -14.36 -23.70
CA ASP A 367 -16.02 -15.75 -23.65
C ASP A 367 -14.49 -15.83 -23.86
N THR A 368 -13.94 -15.16 -24.87
CA THR A 368 -12.49 -15.18 -25.14
C THR A 368 -11.67 -14.55 -24.00
N ALA A 369 -12.19 -13.51 -23.33
CA ALA A 369 -11.53 -12.95 -22.16
C ALA A 369 -11.55 -13.90 -20.96
N GLU A 370 -12.64 -14.63 -20.75
CA GLU A 370 -12.76 -15.66 -19.72
C GLU A 370 -11.85 -16.86 -20.01
N ASP A 371 -11.77 -17.30 -21.27
CA ASP A 371 -10.87 -18.36 -21.72
C ASP A 371 -9.40 -18.01 -21.46
N LEU A 372 -9.02 -16.75 -21.68
CA LEU A 372 -7.65 -16.29 -21.37
C LEU A 372 -7.35 -16.39 -19.88
N VAL A 373 -8.30 -15.99 -19.03
CA VAL A 373 -8.14 -16.10 -17.56
C VAL A 373 -7.98 -17.57 -17.16
N VAL A 374 -8.79 -18.47 -17.73
CA VAL A 374 -8.73 -19.91 -17.44
C VAL A 374 -7.40 -20.50 -17.89
N ALA A 375 -6.95 -20.18 -19.11
CA ALA A 375 -5.69 -20.66 -19.66
C ALA A 375 -4.48 -20.19 -18.83
N VAL A 376 -4.45 -18.91 -18.44
CA VAL A 376 -3.40 -18.37 -17.56
C VAL A 376 -3.40 -19.08 -16.21
N ARG A 377 -4.56 -19.25 -15.56
CA ARG A 377 -4.64 -19.92 -14.25
C ARG A 377 -4.15 -21.36 -14.29
N LYS A 378 -4.57 -22.11 -15.32
CA LYS A 378 -4.11 -23.48 -15.54
C LYS A 378 -2.58 -23.55 -15.64
N GLN A 379 -1.99 -22.69 -16.46
CA GLN A 379 -0.53 -22.65 -16.64
C GLN A 379 0.20 -22.19 -15.36
N LEU A 380 -0.38 -21.27 -14.58
CA LEU A 380 0.17 -20.92 -13.27
C LEU A 380 0.17 -22.10 -12.32
N GLU A 381 -0.91 -22.88 -12.25
CA GLU A 381 -0.98 -24.08 -11.41
C GLU A 381 0.04 -25.15 -11.85
N GLU A 382 0.13 -25.41 -13.17
CA GLU A 382 1.03 -26.41 -13.75
C GLU A 382 2.52 -26.08 -13.55
N HIS A 383 2.89 -24.80 -13.56
CA HIS A 383 4.29 -24.36 -13.52
C HIS A 383 4.77 -23.79 -12.18
N GLY A 384 4.00 -24.02 -11.11
CA GLY A 384 4.37 -23.61 -9.74
C GLY A 384 4.24 -22.10 -9.50
N SER A 385 3.22 -21.48 -10.10
CA SER A 385 2.81 -20.09 -9.95
C SER A 385 3.93 -19.07 -10.17
N PRO A 386 4.59 -19.07 -11.34
CA PRO A 386 5.57 -18.04 -11.65
C PRO A 386 4.94 -16.63 -11.58
N PRO A 387 5.70 -15.61 -11.13
CA PRO A 387 5.11 -14.32 -10.76
C PRO A 387 4.81 -13.39 -11.94
N VAL A 388 5.23 -13.76 -13.16
CA VAL A 388 5.18 -12.90 -14.35
C VAL A 388 4.53 -13.61 -15.55
N LEU A 389 3.77 -12.86 -16.33
CA LEU A 389 3.34 -13.18 -17.69
C LEU A 389 3.99 -12.19 -18.67
N PHE A 390 4.75 -12.70 -19.62
CA PHE A 390 5.37 -11.94 -20.70
C PHE A 390 4.44 -11.81 -21.89
N THR A 391 4.43 -10.63 -22.52
CA THR A 391 3.72 -10.37 -23.77
C THR A 391 4.37 -9.24 -24.56
N ASP A 392 3.92 -9.01 -25.78
CA ASP A 392 4.32 -7.87 -26.59
C ASP A 392 3.74 -6.52 -26.11
N PRO A 393 4.41 -5.39 -26.41
CA PRO A 393 3.98 -4.06 -25.96
C PRO A 393 2.53 -3.68 -26.31
N PRO A 394 1.99 -3.97 -27.52
CA PRO A 394 0.63 -3.56 -27.87
C PRO A 394 -0.47 -4.23 -27.03
N THR A 395 -0.21 -5.45 -26.54
CA THR A 395 -1.18 -6.29 -25.83
C THR A 395 -1.10 -6.15 -24.31
N ARG A 396 0.06 -5.72 -23.78
CA ARG A 396 0.37 -5.69 -22.33
C ARG A 396 -0.71 -5.05 -21.46
N LEU A 397 -1.10 -3.80 -21.75
CA LEU A 397 -2.11 -3.09 -20.96
C LEU A 397 -3.47 -3.80 -20.98
N PHE A 398 -3.85 -4.37 -22.13
CA PHE A 398 -5.12 -5.06 -22.29
C PHE A 398 -5.16 -6.39 -21.53
N VAL A 399 -4.08 -7.18 -21.65
CA VAL A 399 -3.89 -8.41 -20.88
C VAL A 399 -3.91 -8.13 -19.39
N ARG A 400 -3.20 -7.08 -18.94
CA ARG A 400 -3.24 -6.64 -17.54
C ARG A 400 -4.65 -6.31 -17.08
N LYS A 401 -5.42 -5.54 -17.86
CA LYS A 401 -6.81 -5.18 -17.53
C LYS A 401 -7.73 -6.40 -17.41
N ILE A 402 -7.57 -7.39 -18.29
CA ILE A 402 -8.32 -8.67 -18.23
C ILE A 402 -7.97 -9.45 -16.96
N LEU A 403 -6.67 -9.59 -16.66
CA LEU A 403 -6.19 -10.43 -15.56
C LEU A 403 -6.30 -9.77 -14.18
N ALA A 404 -6.40 -8.44 -14.09
CA ALA A 404 -6.32 -7.71 -12.82
C ALA A 404 -7.32 -8.14 -11.75
N ARG A 405 -8.53 -8.55 -12.15
CA ARG A 405 -9.56 -9.00 -11.20
C ARG A 405 -9.38 -10.45 -10.76
N SER A 406 -8.88 -11.30 -11.66
CA SER A 406 -8.84 -12.75 -11.47
C SER A 406 -7.49 -13.23 -10.94
N VAL A 407 -6.40 -12.54 -11.27
CA VAL A 407 -5.04 -12.88 -10.83
C VAL A 407 -4.30 -11.59 -10.44
N PRO A 408 -4.74 -10.89 -9.38
CA PRO A 408 -4.24 -9.54 -9.06
C PRO A 408 -2.75 -9.47 -8.74
N GLY A 409 -2.13 -10.58 -8.29
CA GLY A 409 -0.71 -10.66 -7.96
C GLY A 409 0.22 -10.98 -9.13
N LEU A 410 -0.31 -11.27 -10.33
CA LEU A 410 0.49 -11.60 -11.50
C LEU A 410 0.98 -10.32 -12.20
N GLY A 411 2.30 -10.16 -12.32
CA GLY A 411 2.91 -9.10 -13.11
C GLY A 411 2.73 -9.39 -14.61
N VAL A 412 2.22 -8.42 -15.38
CA VAL A 412 2.14 -8.54 -16.85
C VAL A 412 3.17 -7.60 -17.45
N LEU A 413 4.22 -8.16 -18.02
CA LEU A 413 5.41 -7.44 -18.48
C LEU A 413 5.50 -7.47 -19.99
N ALA A 414 5.74 -6.29 -20.58
CA ALA A 414 6.06 -6.19 -22.00
C ALA A 414 7.52 -6.60 -22.25
N THR A 415 7.86 -7.08 -23.44
CA THR A 415 9.26 -7.36 -23.82
C THR A 415 10.17 -6.13 -23.71
N THR A 416 9.64 -4.93 -23.89
CA THR A 416 10.35 -3.65 -23.68
C THR A 416 10.64 -3.31 -22.23
N GLU A 417 10.00 -3.99 -21.28
CA GLU A 417 10.18 -3.78 -19.83
C GLU A 417 11.26 -4.73 -19.26
N ILE A 418 11.81 -5.62 -20.08
CA ILE A 418 12.89 -6.53 -19.68
C ILE A 418 14.21 -5.79 -19.80
N ALA A 419 14.82 -5.47 -18.66
CA ALA A 419 16.07 -4.73 -18.63
C ALA A 419 17.22 -5.52 -19.30
N PRO A 420 18.13 -4.85 -20.03
CA PRO A 420 19.29 -5.51 -20.62
C PRO A 420 20.12 -6.26 -19.57
N GLY A 421 20.48 -7.52 -19.87
CA GLY A 421 21.28 -8.37 -18.99
C GLY A 421 20.49 -9.18 -17.97
N VAL A 422 19.17 -8.99 -17.85
CA VAL A 422 18.30 -9.86 -17.04
C VAL A 422 18.17 -11.22 -17.72
N LYS A 423 18.39 -12.30 -16.97
CA LYS A 423 18.15 -13.66 -17.44
C LYS A 423 16.66 -13.96 -17.34
N VAL A 424 16.06 -14.39 -18.45
CA VAL A 424 14.63 -14.73 -18.52
C VAL A 424 14.49 -16.24 -18.63
N GLU A 425 13.59 -16.81 -17.83
CA GLU A 425 13.18 -18.20 -17.91
C GLU A 425 11.68 -18.28 -18.21
N VAL A 426 11.33 -18.82 -19.38
CA VAL A 426 9.94 -19.08 -19.74
C VAL A 426 9.55 -20.47 -19.25
N ALA A 427 8.72 -20.52 -18.21
CA ALA A 427 8.30 -21.76 -17.58
C ALA A 427 7.24 -22.51 -18.41
N GLY A 428 6.41 -21.78 -19.16
CA GLY A 428 5.32 -22.30 -19.97
C GLY A 428 4.74 -21.26 -20.92
N GLN A 429 3.88 -21.69 -21.83
CA GLN A 429 3.21 -20.83 -22.81
C GLN A 429 1.69 -20.92 -22.67
N VAL A 430 1.03 -19.76 -22.73
CA VAL A 430 -0.42 -19.63 -22.66
C VAL A 430 -0.95 -19.48 -24.07
N GLU A 431 -1.72 -20.46 -24.54
CA GLU A 431 -2.41 -20.43 -25.84
C GLU A 431 -3.92 -20.60 -25.67
N LEU A 432 -4.70 -19.86 -26.44
CA LEU A 432 -6.15 -19.99 -26.54
C LEU A 432 -6.52 -21.03 -27.62
N GLU A 433 -7.45 -21.93 -27.30
CA GLU A 433 -8.02 -22.85 -28.28
C GLU A 433 -8.79 -22.07 -29.35
N GLY A 434 -8.35 -22.17 -30.62
CA GLY A 434 -8.93 -21.44 -31.75
C GLY A 434 -8.10 -20.25 -32.26
N ALA A 435 -7.01 -19.90 -31.57
CA ALA A 435 -6.03 -18.96 -32.12
C ALA A 435 -5.36 -19.59 -33.36
N PRO A 436 -5.16 -18.83 -34.46
CA PRO A 436 -4.60 -19.40 -35.68
C PRO A 436 -3.18 -19.91 -35.42
N SER A 437 -2.99 -21.23 -35.43
CA SER A 437 -1.69 -21.84 -35.19
C SER A 437 -0.67 -21.38 -36.24
N ALA A 438 0.56 -21.08 -35.80
CA ALA A 438 1.64 -20.64 -36.69
C ALA A 438 1.92 -21.65 -37.82
N GLU A 439 1.68 -22.95 -37.59
CA GLU A 439 1.79 -24.00 -38.61
C GLU A 439 0.76 -23.87 -39.75
N ARG A 440 -0.45 -23.33 -39.49
CA ARG A 440 -1.47 -23.14 -40.54
C ARG A 440 -1.18 -21.92 -41.42
N ALA A 441 -0.55 -20.89 -40.88
CA ALA A 441 -0.19 -19.68 -41.65
C ALA A 441 0.94 -19.95 -42.66
N ALA A 442 1.90 -20.81 -42.33
CA ALA A 442 2.98 -21.20 -43.23
C ALA A 442 2.52 -22.10 -44.39
N ALA A 443 1.36 -22.77 -44.26
CA ALA A 443 0.81 -23.65 -45.30
C ALA A 443 0.02 -22.88 -46.39
N THR A 444 -0.41 -21.65 -46.12
CA THR A 444 -1.21 -20.83 -47.05
C THR A 444 -0.38 -19.94 -47.99
N ASP A 445 0.93 -19.84 -47.80
CA ASP A 445 1.79 -18.90 -48.55
C ASP A 445 2.67 -19.60 -49.61
N LYS A 446 2.09 -20.56 -50.35
CA LYS A 446 2.64 -21.01 -51.63
C LYS A 446 1.97 -20.22 -52.76
N PRO A 447 2.71 -19.41 -53.54
CA PRO A 447 2.11 -18.69 -54.66
C PRO A 447 1.73 -19.67 -55.78
N GLU A 448 0.44 -19.76 -56.09
CA GLU A 448 -0.06 -20.45 -57.28
C GLU A 448 0.38 -19.69 -58.53
N ALA A 449 1.10 -20.40 -59.39
CA ALA A 449 1.55 -19.93 -60.68
C ALA A 449 0.36 -19.67 -61.62
N GLN A 450 0.16 -18.43 -62.04
CA GLN A 450 -0.63 -18.10 -63.23
C GLN A 450 0.29 -17.81 -64.41
N LYS A 451 0.31 -18.77 -65.36
CA LYS A 451 0.70 -18.54 -66.75
C LYS A 451 -0.28 -17.57 -67.40
N LYS A 452 0.23 -16.49 -68.00
CA LYS A 452 -0.30 -15.95 -69.26
C LYS A 452 0.75 -15.13 -69.99
N GLU A 453 0.63 -15.21 -71.30
CA GLU A 453 1.65 -15.00 -72.33
C GLU A 453 1.95 -13.52 -72.61
N GLY A 454 3.21 -13.28 -72.99
CA GLY A 454 3.61 -12.35 -74.05
C GLY A 454 3.48 -10.84 -73.81
N VAL A 455 4.61 -10.13 -73.80
CA VAL A 455 5.06 -9.25 -74.89
C VAL A 455 6.38 -8.56 -74.46
N PHE A 456 7.39 -8.77 -75.31
CA PHE A 456 8.62 -8.00 -75.57
C PHE A 456 8.98 -6.78 -74.70
N GLY A 457 10.28 -6.68 -74.35
CA GLY A 457 10.99 -5.40 -74.49
C GLY A 457 12.16 -5.12 -73.53
N PHE A 458 13.38 -5.45 -73.97
CA PHE A 458 14.65 -4.72 -73.77
C PHE A 458 15.22 -4.43 -72.36
N LEU A 459 16.30 -5.17 -72.05
CA LEU A 459 17.68 -4.71 -71.78
C LEU A 459 17.95 -3.33 -71.12
N ASN A 460 18.60 -3.42 -69.95
CA ASN A 460 19.74 -2.63 -69.45
C ASN A 460 19.66 -1.09 -69.43
N ARG A 461 19.57 -0.51 -68.23
CA ARG A 461 20.74 0.00 -67.47
C ARG A 461 20.37 0.35 -66.03
#